data_AF-A0A1E5G974-F1
#
_entry.id   AF-A0A1E5G974-F1
#
_cell.length_a   1.000
_cell.length_b   1.000
_cell.length_c   1.000
_cell.angle_alpha   90.00
_cell.angle_beta   90.00
_cell.angle_gamma   90.00
#
_symmetry.space_group_name_H-M   'P 1'
#
loop_
_entity.id
_entity.type
_entity.pdbx_description
1 polymer ?
#
loop_
_entity_poly.entity_id
_entity_poly.type
_entity_poly.pdbx_seq_one_letter_code
_entity_poly.pdbx_strand_id
1 'polypeptide(L)'
;MDNSAKHGLKSENNQPIKKLSHQDIFELYDMLEQLKSWQEPLNLLGRFFSDKKRPVDKRKIAKEYYSCSQIFNVFNIEFALLMQRMETQINELRSREKV
;
A
#
# COMPACT_ATOMS: atom_id res chain seq x y z
N MET A 1 -15.53 -14.43 44.75
CA MET A 1 -16.04 -13.57 43.66
C MET A 1 -15.08 -12.39 43.56
N ASP A 2 -14.20 -12.39 42.58
CA ASP A 2 -13.37 -11.22 42.29
C ASP A 2 -13.44 -10.99 40.78
N ASN A 3 -14.16 -9.94 40.40
CA ASN A 3 -14.42 -9.59 39.01
C ASN A 3 -13.65 -8.29 38.75
N SER A 4 -12.32 -8.42 38.65
CA SER A 4 -11.42 -7.32 38.36
C SER A 4 -11.71 -6.79 36.95
N ALA A 5 -12.47 -5.70 36.90
CA ALA A 5 -12.91 -5.02 35.69
C ALA A 5 -11.70 -4.58 34.85
N LYS A 6 -11.58 -5.17 33.65
CA LYS A 6 -10.65 -4.75 32.59
C LYS A 6 -10.95 -3.29 32.20
N HIS A 7 -10.24 -2.34 32.81
CA HIS A 7 -10.33 -0.93 32.43
C HIS A 7 -9.59 -0.73 31.09
N GLY A 8 -10.33 -0.77 29.99
CA GLY A 8 -9.81 -0.39 28.67
C GLY A 8 -9.48 1.11 28.61
N LEU A 9 -8.54 1.47 27.73
CA LEU A 9 -8.18 2.86 27.44
C LEU A 9 -9.41 3.64 26.92
N LYS A 10 -9.59 4.89 27.38
CA LYS A 10 -10.72 5.76 27.02
C LYS A 10 -10.23 7.06 26.37
N SER A 11 -11.02 7.60 25.43
CA SER A 11 -10.74 8.88 24.76
C SER A 11 -10.99 10.07 25.69
N GLU A 12 -10.63 11.29 25.26
CA GLU A 12 -10.89 12.54 26.01
C GLU A 12 -12.38 12.74 26.37
N ASN A 13 -13.28 12.16 25.57
CA ASN A 13 -14.72 12.17 25.81
C ASN A 13 -15.23 10.94 26.61
N ASN A 14 -14.32 10.24 27.30
CA ASN A 14 -14.60 9.06 28.13
C ASN A 14 -15.26 7.88 27.38
N GLN A 15 -15.16 7.86 26.05
CA GLN A 15 -15.62 6.73 25.23
C GLN A 15 -14.52 5.67 25.15
N PRO A 16 -14.87 4.37 25.11
CA PRO A 16 -13.89 3.32 24.87
C PRO A 16 -13.07 3.66 23.62
N ILE A 17 -11.73 3.68 23.73
CA ILE A 17 -10.90 3.81 22.52
C ILE A 17 -11.12 2.51 21.75
N LYS A 18 -11.67 2.64 20.53
CA LYS A 18 -11.85 1.52 19.60
C LYS A 18 -10.52 0.78 19.46
N LYS A 19 -10.42 -0.43 20.00
CA LYS A 19 -9.23 -1.26 19.84
C LYS A 19 -9.18 -1.71 18.39
N LEU A 20 -8.26 -1.15 17.60
CA LEU A 20 -7.79 -1.79 16.37
C LEU A 20 -7.33 -3.19 16.74
N SER A 21 -7.80 -4.21 16.03
CA SER A 21 -7.34 -5.57 16.29
C SER A 21 -5.88 -5.70 15.83
N HIS A 22 -5.14 -6.62 16.45
CA HIS A 22 -3.79 -6.95 15.98
C HIS A 22 -3.79 -7.38 14.51
N GLN A 23 -4.89 -7.99 14.04
CA GLN A 23 -5.08 -8.36 12.65
C GLN A 23 -5.17 -7.14 11.74
N ASP A 24 -5.94 -6.11 12.12
CA ASP A 24 -6.04 -4.88 11.32
C ASP A 24 -4.68 -4.17 11.22
N ILE A 25 -3.90 -4.16 12.30
CA ILE A 25 -2.54 -3.58 12.31
C ILE A 25 -1.60 -4.38 11.41
N PHE A 26 -1.69 -5.71 11.46
CA PHE A 26 -0.88 -6.59 10.62
C PHE A 26 -1.20 -6.42 9.14
N GLU A 27 -2.47 -6.35 8.78
CA GLU A 27 -2.91 -6.14 7.39
C GLU A 27 -2.47 -4.79 6.83
N LEU A 28 -2.51 -3.72 7.64
CA LEU A 28 -1.97 -2.41 7.27
C LEU A 28 -0.45 -2.46 7.03
N TYR A 29 0.26 -3.25 7.83
CA TYR A 29 1.70 -3.42 7.70
C TYR A 29 2.08 -4.22 6.44
N ASP A 30 1.36 -5.30 6.15
CA ASP A 30 1.53 -6.10 4.92
C ASP A 30 1.29 -5.25 3.66
N MET A 31 0.23 -4.42 3.65
CA MET A 31 0.01 -3.47 2.57
C MET A 31 1.13 -2.43 2.42
N LEU A 32 1.67 -1.94 3.53
CA LEU A 32 2.80 -1.00 3.50
C LEU A 32 4.06 -1.66 2.91
N GLU A 33 4.33 -2.92 3.22
CA GLU A 33 5.44 -3.67 2.62
C GLU A 33 5.24 -3.90 1.12
N GLN A 34 4.02 -4.23 0.69
CA GLN A 34 3.68 -4.36 -0.73
C GLN A 34 3.86 -3.04 -1.49
N LEU A 35 3.50 -1.90 -0.90
CA LEU A 35 3.78 -0.58 -1.51
C LEU A 35 5.28 -0.28 -1.59
N LYS A 36 6.04 -0.66 -0.55
CA LYS A 36 7.50 -0.44 -0.53
C LYS A 36 8.24 -1.29 -1.56
N SER A 37 7.77 -2.50 -1.85
CA SER A 37 8.40 -3.37 -2.86
C SER A 37 8.42 -2.74 -4.27
N TRP A 38 7.47 -1.84 -4.54
CA TRP A 38 7.36 -1.10 -5.79
C TRP A 38 8.34 0.08 -5.93
N GLN A 39 9.02 0.48 -4.87
CA GLN A 39 9.89 1.66 -4.88
C GLN A 39 11.06 1.53 -5.88
N GLU A 40 11.76 0.40 -5.90
CA GLU A 40 12.88 0.17 -6.83
C GLU A 40 12.45 0.04 -8.30
N PRO A 41 11.41 -0.74 -8.65
CA PRO A 41 10.86 -0.76 -10.01
C PRO A 41 10.47 0.62 -10.54
N LEU A 42 9.83 1.46 -9.70
CA LEU A 42 9.45 2.82 -10.07
C LEU A 42 10.67 3.73 -10.29
N ASN A 43 11.69 3.59 -9.44
CA ASN A 43 12.96 4.31 -9.62
C ASN A 43 13.64 3.94 -10.94
N LEU A 44 13.64 2.66 -11.32
CA LEU A 44 14.20 2.18 -12.58
C LEU A 44 13.48 2.81 -13.78
N LEU A 45 12.15 2.81 -13.77
CA LEU A 45 11.34 3.46 -14.81
C LEU A 45 11.65 4.96 -14.87
N GLY A 46 11.69 5.63 -13.72
CA GLY A 46 12.02 7.06 -13.64
C GLY A 46 13.39 7.38 -14.27
N ARG A 47 14.43 6.60 -13.94
CA ARG A 47 15.76 6.76 -14.53
C ARG A 47 15.74 6.57 -16.04
N PHE A 48 15.08 5.52 -16.53
CA PHE A 48 14.98 5.25 -17.97
C PHE A 48 14.30 6.39 -18.74
N PHE A 49 13.15 6.87 -18.28
CA PHE A 49 12.40 7.94 -18.97
C PHE A 49 12.98 9.35 -18.75
N SER A 50 13.80 9.56 -17.71
CA SER A 50 14.45 10.85 -17.45
C SER A 50 15.67 11.14 -18.33
N ASP A 51 16.26 10.12 -18.96
CA ASP A 51 17.48 10.23 -19.77
C ASP A 51 17.20 10.82 -21.17
N LYS A 52 17.05 12.15 -21.21
CA LYS A 52 16.74 12.92 -22.44
C LYS A 52 17.93 13.15 -23.38
N LYS A 53 19.16 12.78 -22.97
CA LYS A 53 20.40 13.08 -23.70
C LYS A 53 21.13 11.83 -24.20
N ARG A 54 20.52 10.65 -24.07
CA ARG A 54 21.13 9.39 -24.49
C ARG A 54 21.41 9.38 -26.01
N PRO A 55 22.62 8.97 -26.44
CA PRO A 55 22.87 8.67 -27.85
C PRO A 55 21.85 7.67 -28.40
N VAL A 56 21.29 7.95 -29.57
CA VAL A 56 20.12 7.22 -30.10
C VAL A 56 20.52 5.85 -30.66
N ASP A 57 20.76 4.89 -29.77
CA ASP A 57 20.75 3.48 -30.14
C ASP A 57 19.29 2.97 -30.15
N LYS A 58 18.66 3.06 -31.32
CA LYS A 58 17.24 2.73 -31.52
C LYS A 58 16.90 1.28 -31.11
N ARG A 59 17.81 0.33 -31.32
CA ARG A 59 17.57 -1.09 -30.97
C ARG A 59 17.61 -1.28 -29.46
N LYS A 60 18.59 -0.68 -28.79
CA LYS A 60 18.71 -0.72 -27.33
C LYS A 60 17.52 -0.04 -26.66
N ILE A 61 17.13 1.14 -27.15
CA ILE A 61 15.96 1.88 -26.65
C ILE A 61 14.67 1.06 -26.80
N ALA A 62 14.45 0.42 -27.95
CA ALA A 62 13.25 -0.40 -28.17
C ALA A 62 13.19 -1.60 -27.21
N LYS A 63 14.32 -2.27 -26.96
CA LYS A 63 14.40 -3.41 -26.04
C LYS A 63 14.14 -2.98 -24.59
N GLU A 64 14.80 -1.91 -24.14
CA GLU A 64 14.64 -1.39 -22.78
C GLU A 64 13.24 -0.81 -22.56
N TYR A 65 12.66 -0.15 -23.56
CA TYR A 65 11.28 0.31 -23.53
C TYR A 65 10.30 -0.85 -23.38
N TYR A 66 10.50 -1.94 -24.13
CA TYR A 66 9.67 -3.14 -23.99
C TYR A 66 9.77 -3.73 -22.57
N SER A 67 10.97 -3.84 -21.99
CA SER A 67 11.13 -4.28 -20.60
C SER A 67 10.44 -3.34 -19.61
N CYS A 68 10.58 -2.02 -19.80
CA CYS A 68 9.90 -1.02 -18.96
C CYS A 68 8.38 -1.10 -19.09
N SER A 69 7.84 -1.37 -20.28
CA SER A 69 6.39 -1.50 -20.48
C SER A 69 5.83 -2.74 -19.81
N GLN A 70 6.57 -3.86 -19.78
CA GLN A 70 6.17 -5.03 -19.00
C GLN A 70 6.13 -4.73 -17.50
N ILE A 71 7.18 -4.09 -16.97
CA ILE A 71 7.24 -3.71 -15.54
C ILE A 71 6.09 -2.76 -15.19
N PHE A 72 5.85 -1.74 -16.04
CA PHE A 72 4.76 -0.79 -15.84
C PHE A 72 3.38 -1.48 -15.86
N ASN A 73 3.15 -2.43 -16.78
CA ASN A 73 1.87 -3.13 -16.85
C ASN A 73 1.60 -3.96 -15.59
N VAL A 74 2.61 -4.70 -15.11
CA VAL A 74 2.47 -5.47 -13.86
C VAL A 74 2.23 -4.52 -12.67
N PHE A 75 3.02 -3.44 -12.58
CA PHE A 75 2.81 -2.40 -11.56
C PHE A 75 1.39 -1.86 -11.57
N ASN A 76 0.90 -1.44 -12.74
CA ASN A 76 -0.38 -0.78 -12.87
C ASN A 76 -1.54 -1.72 -12.45
N ILE A 77 -1.45 -3.01 -12.79
CA ILE A 77 -2.43 -4.02 -12.39
C ILE A 77 -2.39 -4.25 -10.88
N GLU A 78 -1.22 -4.53 -10.32
CA GLU A 78 -1.08 -4.80 -8.89
C GLU A 78 -1.43 -3.58 -8.03
N PHE A 79 -1.02 -2.39 -8.45
CA PHE A 79 -1.36 -1.14 -7.78
C PHE A 79 -2.87 -0.89 -7.77
N ALA A 80 -3.56 -1.12 -8.90
CA ALA A 80 -5.01 -0.98 -8.95
C ALA A 80 -5.73 -1.97 -8.01
N LEU A 81 -5.27 -3.22 -7.95
CA LEU A 81 -5.81 -4.23 -7.03
C LEU A 81 -5.56 -3.85 -5.57
N LEU A 82 -4.35 -3.40 -5.25
CA LEU A 82 -3.99 -2.97 -3.90
C LEU A 82 -4.84 -1.77 -3.47
N MET A 83 -5.05 -0.79 -4.35
CA MET A 83 -5.92 0.36 -4.11
C MET A 83 -7.35 -0.07 -3.78
N GLN A 84 -7.94 -1.00 -4.55
CA GLN A 84 -9.28 -1.53 -4.27
C GLN A 84 -9.37 -2.29 -2.94
N ARG A 85 -8.34 -3.09 -2.63
CA ARG A 85 -8.26 -3.82 -1.36
C ARG A 85 -8.19 -2.85 -0.18
N MET A 86 -7.35 -1.82 -0.29
CA MET A 86 -7.19 -0.79 0.73
C MET A 86 -8.49 -0.01 0.94
N GLU A 87 -9.18 0.36 -0.14
CA GLU A 87 -10.48 1.03 -0.06
C GLU A 87 -11.53 0.15 0.62
N THR A 88 -11.58 -1.14 0.29
CA THR A 88 -12.44 -2.12 0.97
C THR A 88 -12.15 -2.21 2.46
N GLN A 89 -10.89 -2.40 2.85
CA GLN A 89 -10.49 -2.49 4.25
C GLN A 89 -10.79 -1.20 5.02
N ILE A 90 -10.58 -0.02 4.42
CA ILE A 90 -10.96 1.27 5.03
C ILE A 90 -12.47 1.35 5.21
N ASN A 91 -13.26 0.94 4.20
CA ASN A 91 -14.71 0.97 4.28
C ASN A 91 -15.26 -0.01 5.31
N GLU A 92 -14.66 -1.20 5.47
CA GLU A 92 -14.97 -2.13 6.56
C GLU A 92 -14.64 -1.53 7.93
N LEU A 93 -13.47 -0.93 8.09
CA LEU A 93 -13.10 -0.26 9.35
C LEU A 93 -14.04 0.92 9.67
N ARG A 94 -14.55 1.61 8.64
CA ARG A 94 -15.54 2.69 8.79
C ARG A 94 -16.96 2.19 9.08
N SER A 95 -17.35 1.04 8.53
CA SER A 95 -18.70 0.48 8.66
C SER A 95 -18.89 -0.39 9.91
N ARG A 96 -17.81 -0.95 10.46
CA ARG A 96 -17.81 -1.58 11.80
C ARG A 96 -18.29 -0.54 12.82
N GLU A 97 -19.44 -0.80 13.43
CA GLU A 97 -20.24 0.13 14.23
C GLU A 97 -19.44 0.94 15.26
N LYS A 98 -19.92 2.16 15.50
CA LYS A 98 -19.60 2.97 16.68
C LYS A 98 -20.26 2.30 17.91
N VAL A 99 -19.63 1.28 18.47
CA VAL A 99 -19.94 0.81 19.82
C VAL A 99 -19.11 1.58 20.83
#